data_AF-A0AAE9INF7-F1
#
_entry.id   AF-A0AAE9INF7-F1
#
_cell.length_a   1.000
_cell.length_b   1.000
_cell.length_c   1.000
_cell.angle_alpha   90.00
_cell.angle_beta   90.00
_cell.angle_gamma   90.00
#
_symmetry.space_group_name_H-M   'P 1'
#
loop_
_entity.id
_entity.type
_entity.pdbx_description
1 polymer ?
#
loop_
_entity_poly.entity_id
_entity_poly.type
_entity_poly.pdbx_seq_one_letter_code
_entity_poly.pdbx_strand_id
1 'polypeptide(L)'
;MLRPINEEQGTVSPEGIPEDESLEVNETLPTCNICMLNYSNPTVIPLILIGCGHTVCQKCVRKIPRHQDNTISCPFCRQPTNYDDQENQLPKNYAILEMIERN
;
A
#
# COMPACT_ATOMS: atom_id res chain seq x y z
N MET A 1 39.44 41.10 -40.35
CA MET A 1 39.64 39.88 -39.54
C MET A 1 38.96 38.73 -40.25
N LEU A 2 39.74 37.74 -40.67
CA LEU A 2 39.28 36.52 -41.33
C LEU A 2 38.63 35.58 -40.29
N ARG A 3 37.53 34.92 -40.65
CA ARG A 3 37.09 33.67 -40.01
C ARG A 3 36.85 32.62 -41.11
N PRO A 4 37.48 31.44 -41.06
CA PRO A 4 37.26 30.35 -42.02
C PRO A 4 36.20 29.32 -41.57
N ILE A 5 35.57 28.66 -42.56
CA ILE A 5 35.02 27.27 -42.74
C ILE A 5 35.09 26.29 -41.53
N ASN A 6 34.20 25.29 -41.31
CA ASN A 6 33.47 24.41 -42.24
C ASN A 6 32.37 23.55 -41.54
N GLU A 7 31.50 22.98 -42.39
CA GLU A 7 30.74 21.69 -42.36
C GLU A 7 30.77 20.80 -41.11
N GLU A 8 29.62 20.24 -40.70
CA GLU A 8 29.38 18.78 -40.64
C GLU A 8 27.87 18.47 -40.58
N GLN A 9 27.48 17.43 -41.32
CA GLN A 9 26.13 16.90 -41.48
C GLN A 9 25.73 16.08 -40.25
N GLY A 10 24.43 16.02 -39.92
CA GLY A 10 23.95 15.12 -38.89
C GLY A 10 22.43 15.00 -38.90
N THR A 11 21.91 14.05 -39.67
CA THR A 11 20.54 13.57 -39.54
C THR A 11 20.38 12.92 -38.17
N VAL A 12 19.77 13.59 -37.21
CA VAL A 12 19.38 12.97 -35.94
C VAL A 12 18.11 12.16 -36.17
N SER A 13 18.28 10.85 -36.32
CA SER A 13 17.21 9.87 -36.09
C SER A 13 16.64 10.10 -34.69
N PRO A 14 15.31 10.01 -34.47
CA PRO A 14 14.80 9.96 -33.11
C PRO A 14 15.23 8.61 -32.52
N GLU A 15 16.24 8.66 -31.64
CA GLU A 15 16.62 7.53 -30.80
C GLU A 15 15.41 7.07 -29.99
N GLY A 16 15.27 5.74 -29.91
CA GLY A 16 14.15 5.07 -29.29
C GLY A 16 13.90 5.56 -27.88
N ILE A 17 12.62 5.71 -27.56
CA ILE A 17 12.13 5.78 -26.18
C ILE A 17 12.70 4.54 -25.48
N PRO A 18 13.45 4.69 -24.37
CA PRO A 18 13.82 3.53 -23.57
C PRO A 18 12.52 2.84 -23.18
N GLU A 19 12.40 1.57 -23.54
CA GLU A 19 11.33 0.70 -23.09
C GLU A 19 11.36 0.74 -21.56
N ASP A 20 10.47 1.55 -21.01
CA ASP A 20 10.17 1.67 -19.59
C ASP A 20 10.09 0.24 -19.05
N GLU A 21 11.04 -0.12 -18.19
CA GLU A 21 10.96 -1.32 -17.38
C GLU A 21 9.55 -1.33 -16.80
N SER A 22 8.72 -2.21 -17.34
CA SER A 22 7.38 -2.44 -16.82
C SER A 22 7.57 -2.91 -15.40
N LEU A 23 7.55 -1.98 -14.45
CA LEU A 23 7.18 -2.27 -13.10
C LEU A 23 5.80 -2.88 -13.26
N GLU A 24 5.73 -4.20 -13.23
CA GLU A 24 4.48 -4.92 -13.07
C GLU A 24 3.93 -4.50 -11.71
N VAL A 25 3.27 -3.34 -11.69
CA VAL A 25 2.41 -2.98 -10.59
C VAL A 25 1.35 -4.06 -10.64
N ASN A 26 1.39 -4.97 -9.68
CA ASN A 26 0.28 -5.88 -9.42
C ASN A 26 -0.92 -5.04 -8.97
N GLU A 27 -1.53 -4.29 -9.89
CA GLU A 27 -2.71 -3.44 -9.66
C GLU A 27 -3.91 -4.26 -9.13
N THR A 28 -3.78 -5.59 -9.07
CA THR A 28 -4.81 -6.52 -8.60
C THR A 28 -4.73 -6.86 -7.11
N LEU A 29 -3.56 -6.72 -6.44
CA LEU A 29 -3.43 -7.20 -5.06
C LEU A 29 -3.88 -6.14 -4.06
N PRO A 30 -4.82 -6.46 -3.15
CA PRO A 30 -5.29 -5.50 -2.15
C PRO A 30 -4.16 -5.09 -1.20
N THR A 31 -4.08 -3.80 -0.89
CA THR A 31 -3.04 -3.20 -0.05
C THR A 31 -3.62 -2.49 1.18
N CYS A 32 -2.79 -2.30 2.21
CA CYS A 32 -3.16 -1.51 3.37
C CYS A 32 -3.08 -0.01 3.05
N ASN A 33 -4.19 0.72 3.18
CA ASN A 33 -4.27 2.17 2.93
C ASN A 33 -3.43 3.07 3.88
N ILE A 34 -2.66 2.50 4.80
CA ILE A 34 -1.79 3.24 5.73
C ILE A 34 -0.32 3.05 5.39
N CYS A 35 0.12 1.80 5.21
CA CYS A 35 1.52 1.51 4.89
C CYS A 35 1.76 1.16 3.42
N MET A 36 0.71 1.11 2.61
CA MET A 36 0.73 0.79 1.17
C MET A 36 1.37 -0.57 0.83
N LEU A 37 1.50 -1.47 1.81
CA LEU A 37 1.98 -2.84 1.60
C LEU A 37 0.83 -3.75 1.19
N ASN A 38 1.08 -4.67 0.26
CA ASN A 38 0.15 -5.73 -0.10
C ASN A 38 -0.22 -6.56 1.14
N TYR A 39 -1.51 -6.91 1.26
CA TYR A 39 -1.94 -7.82 2.29
C TYR A 39 -1.39 -9.22 2.03
N SER A 40 -1.04 -9.90 3.11
CA SER A 40 -0.45 -11.23 3.06
C SER A 40 -0.69 -11.96 4.38
N ASN A 41 -0.63 -13.29 4.34
CA ASN A 41 -0.64 -14.13 5.53
C ASN A 41 0.69 -14.87 5.59
N PRO A 42 1.51 -14.76 6.66
CA PRO A 42 1.23 -14.12 7.96
C PRO A 42 1.82 -12.71 8.15
N THR A 43 2.41 -12.07 7.14
CA THR A 43 3.27 -10.89 7.37
C THR A 43 2.53 -9.54 7.38
N VAL A 44 1.46 -9.37 6.60
CA VAL A 44 0.65 -8.14 6.51
C VAL A 44 -0.82 -8.54 6.62
N ILE A 45 -1.22 -9.01 7.80
CA ILE A 45 -2.57 -9.57 8.02
C ILE A 45 -3.60 -8.43 8.04
N PRO A 46 -4.64 -8.46 7.18
CA PRO A 46 -5.76 -7.51 7.23
C PRO A 46 -6.65 -7.79 8.44
N LEU A 47 -6.86 -6.78 9.30
CA LEU A 47 -7.73 -6.85 10.47
C LEU A 47 -8.92 -5.89 10.31
N ILE A 48 -10.11 -6.31 10.73
CA ILE A 48 -11.34 -5.52 10.65
C ILE A 48 -11.55 -4.77 11.96
N LEU A 49 -11.71 -3.45 11.89
CA LEU A 49 -12.12 -2.62 13.02
C LEU A 49 -13.61 -2.80 13.29
N ILE A 50 -13.98 -3.55 14.33
CA ILE A 50 -15.37 -3.96 14.60
C ILE A 50 -16.36 -2.80 14.78
N GLY A 51 -15.89 -1.61 15.18
CA GLY A 51 -16.75 -0.43 15.32
C GLY A 51 -17.22 0.16 13.99
N CYS A 52 -16.61 -0.19 12.85
CA CYS A 52 -16.96 0.41 11.56
C CYS A 52 -16.75 -0.46 10.31
N GLY A 53 -16.12 -1.63 10.42
CA GLY A 53 -15.84 -2.53 9.29
C GLY A 53 -14.61 -2.18 8.45
N HIS A 54 -13.94 -1.05 8.70
CA HIS A 54 -12.73 -0.72 7.95
C HIS A 54 -11.59 -1.71 8.23
N THR A 55 -10.81 -2.01 7.19
CA THR A 55 -9.69 -2.94 7.30
C THR A 55 -8.36 -2.19 7.43
N VAL A 56 -7.53 -2.61 8.38
CA VAL A 56 -6.17 -2.09 8.63
C VAL A 56 -5.23 -3.27 8.87
N CYS A 57 -3.98 -3.22 8.39
CA CYS A 57 -3.06 -4.34 8.65
C CYS A 57 -2.64 -4.42 10.12
N GLN A 58 -2.30 -5.61 10.62
CA GLN A 58 -1.89 -5.85 12.01
C GLN A 58 -0.78 -4.92 12.49
N LYS A 59 0.23 -4.64 11.64
CA LYS A 59 1.34 -3.74 11.98
C LYS A 59 0.88 -2.29 12.19
N CYS A 60 -0.06 -1.83 11.36
CA CYS A 60 -0.60 -0.48 11.46
C CYS A 60 -1.56 -0.35 12.64
N VAL A 61 -2.39 -1.35 12.92
CA VAL A 61 -3.28 -1.36 14.09
C VAL A 61 -2.49 -1.14 15.38
N ARG A 62 -1.38 -1.84 15.57
CA ARG A 62 -0.51 -1.70 16.76
C ARG A 62 0.10 -0.31 16.93
N LYS A 63 0.15 0.50 15.86
CA LYS A 63 0.66 1.88 15.89
C LYS A 63 -0.43 2.91 16.17
N ILE A 64 -1.71 2.51 16.15
CA ILE A 64 -2.81 3.43 16.45
C ILE A 64 -2.79 3.74 17.96
N PRO A 65 -2.85 5.02 18.35
CA PRO A 65 -2.92 5.40 19.76
C PRO A 65 -4.14 4.77 20.45
N ARG A 66 -3.90 4.22 21.64
CA ARG A 66 -4.95 3.69 22.50
C ARG A 66 -5.50 4.77 23.42
N HIS A 67 -6.79 4.71 23.66
CA HIS A 67 -7.48 5.48 24.69
C HIS A 67 -7.47 4.71 26.02
N GLN A 68 -7.82 5.40 27.11
CA GLN A 68 -7.81 4.84 28.47
C GLN A 68 -8.83 3.71 28.67
N ASP A 69 -9.82 3.58 27.79
CA ASP A 69 -10.89 2.59 27.81
C ASP A 69 -10.60 1.36 26.94
N ASN A 70 -9.33 1.12 26.59
CA ASN A 70 -8.89 0.06 25.67
C ASN A 70 -9.56 0.13 24.28
N THR A 71 -9.85 1.35 23.81
CA THR A 71 -10.31 1.57 22.45
C THR A 71 -9.24 2.21 21.57
N ILE A 72 -9.35 1.98 20.27
CA ILE A 72 -8.61 2.70 19.24
C ILE A 72 -9.60 3.40 18.30
N SER A 73 -9.19 4.54 17.74
CA SER A 73 -10.00 5.26 16.76
C SER A 73 -9.64 4.83 15.34
N CYS A 74 -10.65 4.53 14.52
CA CYS A 74 -10.44 4.23 13.11
C CYS A 74 -9.77 5.42 12.39
N PRO A 75 -8.69 5.22 11.63
CA PRO A 75 -7.99 6.31 10.94
C PRO A 75 -8.80 6.91 9.79
N PHE A 76 -9.80 6.18 9.26
CA PHE A 76 -10.59 6.60 8.11
C PHE A 76 -11.88 7.34 8.52
N CYS A 77 -12.63 6.80 9.48
CA CYS A 77 -13.94 7.32 9.88
C CYS A 77 -14.04 7.73 11.35
N ARG A 78 -12.94 7.63 12.12
CA ARG A 78 -12.82 8.02 13.54
C ARG A 78 -13.74 7.27 14.52
N GLN A 79 -14.48 6.27 14.06
CA GLN A 79 -15.30 5.43 14.94
C GLN A 79 -14.42 4.67 15.95
N PRO A 80 -14.80 4.64 17.23
CA PRO A 80 -14.07 3.90 18.25
C PRO A 80 -14.24 2.38 18.03
N THR A 81 -13.22 1.62 18.35
CA THR A 81 -13.20 0.16 18.25
C THR A 81 -12.48 -0.40 19.46
N ASN A 82 -13.09 -1.36 20.16
CA ASN A 82 -12.45 -2.04 21.28
C ASN A 82 -11.26 -2.86 20.77
N TYR A 83 -10.10 -2.71 21.41
CA TYR A 83 -8.88 -3.38 21.04
C TYR A 83 -8.04 -3.71 22.28
N ASP A 84 -8.02 -4.99 22.63
CA ASP A 84 -7.18 -5.56 23.68
C ASP A 84 -6.10 -6.45 23.03
N ASP A 85 -4.84 -6.27 23.42
CA ASP A 85 -3.72 -7.06 22.88
C ASP A 85 -3.74 -8.54 23.32
N GLN A 86 -4.40 -8.86 24.43
CA GLN A 86 -4.39 -10.20 25.02
C GLN A 86 -5.57 -11.06 24.54
N GLU A 87 -6.79 -10.51 24.60
CA GLU A 87 -8.02 -11.31 24.40
C GLU A 87 -8.86 -10.87 23.18
N ASN A 88 -8.79 -9.60 22.77
CA ASN A 88 -9.61 -9.05 21.69
C ASN A 88 -8.78 -8.74 20.44
N GLN A 89 -8.12 -9.78 19.91
CA GLN A 89 -7.54 -9.68 18.58
C GLN A 89 -8.66 -9.39 17.58
N LEU A 90 -8.56 -8.24 16.91
CA LEU A 90 -9.49 -7.86 15.86
C LEU A 90 -9.62 -9.00 14.84
N PRO A 91 -10.84 -9.26 14.33
CA PRO A 91 -11.05 -10.34 13.38
C PRO A 91 -10.27 -10.10 12.10
N LYS A 92 -9.68 -11.16 11.56
CA LYS A 92 -9.03 -11.13 10.24
C LYS A 92 -10.07 -10.90 9.15
N ASN A 93 -9.71 -10.15 8.12
CA ASN A 93 -10.53 -10.07 6.91
C ASN A 93 -10.25 -11.28 6.01
N TYR A 94 -10.98 -12.38 6.23
CA TYR A 94 -10.82 -13.60 5.45
C TYR A 94 -11.19 -13.43 3.97
N ALA A 95 -12.09 -12.50 3.62
CA ALA A 95 -12.40 -12.24 2.22
C ALA A 95 -11.17 -11.71 1.45
N ILE A 96 -10.40 -10.79 2.06
CA ILE A 96 -9.14 -10.32 1.46
C ILE A 96 -8.10 -11.44 1.41
N LEU A 97 -7.99 -12.25 2.47
CA LEU A 97 -7.06 -13.36 2.51
C LEU A 97 -7.35 -14.42 1.44
N GLU A 98 -8.64 -14.71 1.20
CA GLU A 98 -9.07 -15.62 0.14
C GLU A 98 -8.85 -15.04 -1.26
N MET A 99 -8.97 -13.71 -1.43
CA MET A 99 -8.67 -13.03 -2.69
C MET A 99 -7.19 -13.15 -3.07
N ILE A 100 -6.27 -12.96 -2.11
CA ILE A 100 -4.83 -13.07 -2.39
C ILE A 100 -4.35 -14.51 -2.58
N GLU A 101 -5.06 -15.52 -2.03
CA GLU A 101 -4.71 -16.93 -2.22
C GLU A 101 -5.14 -17.49 -3.59
N ARG A 102 -6.07 -16.80 -4.27
CA ARG A 102 -6.60 -17.19 -5.59
C ARG A 102 -5.89 -16.55 -6.77
N ASN A 103 -4.91 -15.68 -6.52
CA ASN A 103 -4.19 -14.91 -7.51
C ASN A 103 -2.77 -15.43 -7.72
#